data_AF-A0A2P6WED4-F1
#
_entry.id   AF-A0A2P6WED4-F1
#
_cell.length_a   1.000
_cell.length_b   1.000
_cell.length_c   1.000
_cell.angle_alpha   90.00
_cell.angle_beta   90.00
_cell.angle_gamma   90.00
#
_symmetry.space_group_name_H-M   'P 1'
#
loop_
_entity.id
_entity.type
_entity.pdbx_description
1 polymer ?
#
loop_
_entity_poly.entity_id
_entity_poly.type
_entity_poly.pdbx_seq_one_letter_code
_entity_poly.pdbx_strand_id
1 'polypeptide(L)' 'MNIVPVRLTRTGDSTAFTIEDPGSATADSGFRYDNSVAAGGGYVFNLSTKGLLPGAYSLAARIGTDAYIYTLPIQLK' A
#
# COMPACT_ATOMS: atom_id res chain seq x y z
N MET A 1 9.61 -8.70 9.84
CA MET A 1 8.14 -8.82 9.74
C MET A 1 7.76 -8.48 8.31
N ASN A 2 6.96 -9.31 7.63
CA ASN A 2 6.56 -9.03 6.25
C ASN A 2 5.25 -8.21 6.26
N ILE A 3 5.13 -7.18 5.44
CA ILE A 3 3.88 -6.46 5.24
C ILE A 3 3.53 -6.53 3.76
N VAL A 4 2.34 -7.06 3.47
CA VAL A 4 1.90 -7.33 2.11
C VAL A 4 0.69 -6.45 1.79
N PRO A 5 0.76 -5.60 0.75
CA PRO A 5 -0.39 -4.84 0.31
C PRO A 5 -1.38 -5.80 -0.39
N VAL A 6 -2.67 -5.62 -0.14
CA VAL A 6 -3.72 -6.57 -0.58
C VAL A 6 -4.60 -5.97 -1.67
N ARG A 7 -5.07 -4.73 -1.46
CA ARG A 7 -5.91 -4.01 -2.44
C ARG A 7 -5.86 -2.51 -2.22
N LEU A 8 -6.13 -1.77 -3.28
CA LEU A 8 -6.50 -0.36 -3.22
C LEU A 8 -7.96 -0.20 -3.64
N THR A 9 -8.76 0.52 -2.88
CA THR A 9 -10.18 0.75 -3.19
C THR A 9 -10.48 2.23 -3.13
N ARG A 10 -11.12 2.78 -4.16
CA ARG A 10 -11.59 4.18 -4.12
C ARG A 10 -12.78 4.27 -3.16
N THR A 11 -12.77 5.21 -2.26
CA THR A 11 -13.88 5.42 -1.32
C THR A 11 -15.02 6.11 -2.06
N GLY A 12 -16.18 5.46 -2.14
CA GLY A 12 -17.37 5.97 -2.84
C GLY A 12 -17.68 5.30 -4.18
N ASP A 13 -16.70 4.58 -4.76
CA ASP A 13 -16.88 3.67 -5.90
C ASP A 13 -16.43 2.27 -5.44
N SER A 14 -17.21 1.21 -5.69
CA SER A 14 -16.79 -0.15 -5.30
C SER A 14 -15.67 -0.72 -6.19
N THR A 15 -14.99 0.12 -6.97
CA THR A 15 -13.90 -0.26 -7.87
C THR A 15 -12.65 -0.56 -7.05
N ALA A 16 -12.32 -1.85 -6.95
CA ALA A 16 -11.04 -2.31 -6.46
C ALA A 16 -10.01 -2.24 -7.59
N PHE A 17 -8.87 -1.64 -7.31
CA PHE A 17 -7.75 -1.57 -8.24
C PHE A 17 -6.73 -2.61 -7.85
N THR A 18 -6.20 -3.32 -8.85
CA THR A 18 -4.95 -4.06 -8.69
C THR A 18 -3.87 -3.07 -8.31
N ILE A 19 -3.11 -3.43 -7.28
CA ILE A 19 -1.93 -2.65 -6.89
C ILE A 19 -0.88 -2.93 -7.95
N GLU A 20 -0.84 -2.07 -8.97
CA GLU A 20 0.25 -2.04 -9.93
C GLU A 20 1.37 -1.20 -9.35
N ASP A 21 2.56 -1.79 -9.25
CA ASP A 21 3.77 -1.13 -8.80
C ASP A 21 4.69 -0.85 -10.01
N PRO A 22 4.50 0.24 -10.76
CA PRO A 22 5.39 0.69 -11.84
C PRO A 22 6.68 1.32 -11.28
N GLY A 23 7.21 0.74 -10.20
CA GLY A 23 8.46 1.09 -9.58
C GLY A 23 8.95 0.08 -8.54
N SER A 24 8.47 -1.17 -8.55
CA SER A 24 8.83 -2.14 -7.52
C SER A 24 10.32 -2.44 -7.56
N ALA A 25 11.05 -1.86 -6.60
CA ALA A 25 12.47 -2.14 -6.40
C ALA A 25 12.69 -3.51 -5.73
N THR A 26 11.63 -4.28 -5.46
CA THR A 26 11.71 -5.64 -4.92
C THR A 26 10.83 -6.56 -5.75
N ALA A 27 11.30 -7.78 -6.01
CA ALA A 27 10.61 -8.76 -6.85
C ALA A 27 9.27 -9.26 -6.27
N ASP A 28 8.97 -8.88 -5.02
CA ASP A 28 7.93 -9.51 -4.20
C ASP A 28 6.75 -8.56 -3.91
N SER A 29 6.72 -7.34 -4.48
CA SER A 29 5.61 -6.37 -4.39
C SER A 29 5.18 -5.98 -2.96
N GLY A 30 6.06 -6.18 -1.98
CA GLY A 30 5.81 -5.93 -0.55
C GLY A 30 6.42 -4.63 -0.04
N PHE A 31 6.12 -4.28 1.22
CA PHE A 31 6.79 -3.16 1.88
C PHE A 31 8.27 -3.47 2.13
N ARG A 32 9.16 -2.53 1.83
CA ARG A 32 10.60 -2.62 2.12
C ARG A 32 10.89 -2.07 3.51
N TYR A 33 11.61 -2.82 4.35
CA TYR A 33 12.15 -2.26 5.60
C TYR A 33 13.28 -1.26 5.28
N ASP A 34 13.22 -0.09 5.91
CA ASP A 34 14.21 0.98 5.80
C ASP A 34 14.54 1.52 7.18
N ASN A 35 15.78 1.33 7.62
CA ASN A 35 16.22 1.74 8.95
C ASN A 35 16.41 3.26 9.12
N SER A 36 16.33 4.03 8.03
CA SER A 36 16.55 5.48 8.04
C SER A 36 15.26 6.31 8.22
N VAL A 37 14.08 5.69 8.05
CA VAL A 37 12.80 6.41 7.98
C VAL A 37 12.31 6.91 9.34
N ALA A 38 12.71 6.26 10.43
CA ALA A 38 12.36 6.66 11.80
C ALA A 38 13.33 6.05 12.82
N ALA A 39 13.30 6.54 14.07
CA ALA A 39 13.99 5.88 15.17
C ALA A 39 13.40 4.47 15.38
N GLY A 40 14.20 3.43 15.11
CA GLY A 40 13.76 2.01 15.07
C GLY A 40 13.48 1.46 13.67
N GLY A 41 13.64 2.30 12.63
CA GLY A 41 13.34 1.98 11.24
C GLY A 41 11.84 1.97 10.93
N GLY A 42 11.52 1.83 9.64
CA GLY A 42 10.16 1.87 9.11
C GLY A 42 9.98 0.98 7.90
N TYR A 43 8.74 0.92 7.40
CA TYR A 43 8.38 0.18 6.21
C TYR A 43 7.93 1.15 5.12
N VAL A 44 8.53 1.04 3.94
CA VAL A 44 8.28 1.90 2.78
C VAL A 44 7.51 1.11 1.73
N PHE A 45 6.45 1.69 1.21
CA PHE A 45 5.69 1.16 0.10
C PHE A 45 5.54 2.25 -0.96
N ASN A 46 5.97 1.94 -2.18
CA ASN A 46 5.80 2.82 -3.33
C ASN A 46 4.47 2.46 -3.99
N LEU A 47 3.52 3.40 -3.96
CA LEU A 47 2.24 3.25 -4.64
C LEU A 47 2.25 4.10 -5.89
N SER A 48 2.01 3.48 -7.05
CA SER A 48 1.68 4.25 -8.24
C SER A 48 0.24 4.68 -8.24
N THR A 49 0.07 5.92 -8.67
CA THR A 49 -1.23 6.56 -8.87
C THR A 49 -1.54 6.77 -10.35
N LYS A 50 -0.67 6.29 -11.26
CA LYS A 50 -0.88 6.42 -12.70
C LYS A 50 -2.19 5.74 -13.11
N GLY A 51 -3.04 6.46 -13.84
CA GLY A 51 -4.35 5.96 -14.28
C GLY A 51 -5.43 5.99 -13.19
N LEU A 52 -5.11 6.38 -11.95
CA LEU A 52 -6.10 6.60 -10.90
C LEU A 52 -6.64 8.02 -10.97
N LEU A 53 -7.96 8.17 -10.79
CA LEU A 53 -8.60 9.48 -10.68
C LEU A 53 -8.35 10.08 -9.29
N PRO A 54 -8.33 11.42 -9.15
CA PRO A 54 -8.34 12.07 -7.85
C PRO A 54 -9.50 11.59 -6.98
N GLY A 55 -9.29 11.52 -5.66
CA GLY A 55 -10.30 11.05 -4.72
C GLY A 55 -9.74 10.41 -3.47
N ALA A 56 -10.65 10.01 -2.58
CA ALA A 56 -10.32 9.24 -1.40
C ALA A 56 -10.14 7.76 -1.79
N TYR A 57 -9.13 7.12 -1.20
CA TYR A 57 -8.82 5.71 -1.36
C TYR A 57 -8.51 5.08 -0.01
N SER A 58 -8.63 3.76 0.06
CA SER A 58 -8.19 2.95 1.20
C SER A 58 -7.21 1.88 0.71
N LEU A 59 -5.98 1.92 1.23
CA LEU A 59 -4.98 0.88 1.02
C LEU A 59 -5.12 -0.17 2.12
N ALA A 60 -5.40 -1.40 1.74
CA ALA A 60 -5.46 -2.53 2.66
C ALA A 60 -4.14 -3.29 2.65
N ALA A 61 -3.62 -3.65 3.83
CA ALA A 61 -2.39 -4.42 4.00
C ALA A 61 -2.53 -5.48 5.10
N ARG A 62 -1.78 -6.56 4.95
CA ARG A 62 -1.65 -7.65 5.92
C ARG A 62 -0.27 -7.64 6.54
N ILE A 63 -0.20 -7.82 7.86
CA ILE A 63 1.06 -7.88 8.61
C ILE A 63 1.35 -9.34 8.96
N GLY A 64 2.40 -9.91 8.37
CA GLY A 64 2.79 -11.30 8.56
C GLY A 64 1.64 -12.27 8.28
N THR A 65 1.39 -13.18 9.21
CA THR A 65 0.28 -14.13 9.14
C THR A 65 -0.98 -13.64 9.88
N ASP A 66 -1.03 -12.39 10.32
CA ASP A 66 -2.20 -11.82 11.01
C ASP A 66 -3.46 -11.96 10.14
N ALA A 67 -4.56 -12.41 10.75
CA ALA A 67 -5.86 -12.52 10.08
C ALA A 67 -6.52 -11.15 9.87
N TYR A 68 -6.12 -10.13 10.64
CA TYR A 68 -6.62 -8.78 10.51
C TYR A 68 -6.02 -8.06 9.31
N ILE A 69 -6.87 -7.32 8.59
CA ILE A 69 -6.47 -6.46 7.47
C ILE A 69 -6.48 -5.01 7.95
N TYR A 70 -5.32 -4.39 7.93
CA TYR A 70 -5.15 -2.99 8.29
C TYR A 70 -5.45 -2.11 7.08
N THR A 71 -6.12 -0.98 7.31
CA THR A 71 -6.47 -0.02 6.26
C THR A 71 -5.85 1.34 6.52
N LEU A 72 -5.20 1.90 5.50
CA LEU A 72 -4.66 3.25 5.49
C LEU A 72 -5.49 4.13 4.56
N PRO A 73 -6.15 5.20 5.05
CA PRO A 73 -6.82 6.16 4.19
C PRO A 73 -5.79 7.01 3.43
N ILE A 74 -6.03 7.23 2.14
CA ILE A 74 -5.17 8.02 1.24
C ILE A 74 -6.06 8.99 0.47
N GLN A 75 -5.62 10.24 0.32
CA GLN A 75 -6.27 11.21 -0.55
C GLN A 75 -5.36 11.50 -1.75
N LEU A 76 -5.81 11.11 -2.94
CA LEU A 76 -5.18 11.54 -4.20
C LEU A 76 -5.75 12.91 -4.60
N LYS A 77 -4.85 13.83 -4.95
CA LYS A 77 -5.17 15.19 -5.39
C LYS A 77 -4.90 15.33 -6.88
#